data_AF-A0A913X3K6-F1
#
_entry.id   AF-A0A913X3K6-F1
#
_cell.length_a   1.000
_cell.length_b   1.000
_cell.length_c   1.000
_cell.angle_alpha   90.00
_cell.angle_beta   90.00
_cell.angle_gamma   90.00
#
_symmetry.space_group_name_H-M   'P 1'
#
loop_
_entity.id
_entity.type
_entity.pdbx_description
1 polymer ?
#
loop_
_entity_poly.entity_id
_entity_poly.type
_entity_poly.pdbx_seq_one_letter_code
_entity_poly.pdbx_strand_id
1 'polypeptide(L)'
;FESRFILLRCDKQSFLSSLNLVLSCSGVISVEEFKKVTVPAITGYFDKLREVPHLRSRNSEQAWMFHDNPKYPLLADFHGRIHRLTGLPKHMIRHSEPVQVVKYDVRGHYHAHTDSDELNDTLPCCTLNREENCRLCRYDTL
;
A
#
# COMPACT_ATOMS: atom_id res chain seq x y z
N PHE A 1 -3.21 -6.23 -3.19
CA PHE A 1 -2.33 -5.15 -2.72
C PHE A 1 -1.66 -4.53 -3.94
N GLU A 2 -2.05 -3.29 -4.23
CA GLU A 2 -1.59 -2.51 -5.37
C GLU A 2 -0.08 -2.26 -5.25
N SER A 3 0.70 -2.61 -6.28
CA SER A 3 2.15 -2.39 -6.27
C SER A 3 2.45 -0.93 -6.58
N ARG A 4 2.60 -0.12 -5.53
CA ARG A 4 3.07 1.27 -5.66
C ARG A 4 4.60 1.29 -5.63
N PHE A 5 5.20 2.09 -6.49
CA PHE A 5 6.64 2.28 -6.58
C PHE A 5 6.98 3.72 -6.28
N ILE A 6 8.24 3.93 -5.92
CA ILE A 6 8.75 5.27 -5.68
C ILE A 6 9.78 5.57 -6.73
N LEU A 7 9.61 6.74 -7.33
CA LEU A 7 10.52 7.27 -8.32
C LEU A 7 11.38 8.33 -7.64
N LEU A 8 12.56 7.93 -7.17
CA LEU A 8 13.56 8.88 -6.71
C LEU A 8 14.10 9.68 -7.91
N ARG A 9 14.73 10.82 -7.65
CA ARG A 9 15.27 11.68 -8.73
C ARG A 9 16.25 10.93 -9.64
N CYS A 10 17.07 10.03 -9.10
CA CYS A 10 17.99 9.21 -9.91
C CYS A 10 17.25 8.11 -10.68
N ASP A 11 16.22 7.49 -10.09
CA ASP A 11 15.39 6.48 -10.76
C ASP A 11 14.61 7.07 -11.94
N LYS A 12 14.24 8.35 -11.86
CA LYS A 12 13.66 9.08 -12.99
C LYS A 12 14.65 9.15 -14.15
N GLN A 13 15.93 9.41 -13.89
CA GLN A 13 16.93 9.49 -14.96
C GLN A 13 17.17 8.12 -15.59
N SER A 14 17.31 7.06 -14.80
CA SER A 14 17.49 5.70 -15.32
C SER A 14 16.25 5.19 -16.07
N PHE A 15 15.04 5.52 -15.60
CA PHE A 15 13.79 5.24 -16.29
C PHE A 15 13.77 5.88 -17.67
N LEU A 16 14.05 7.17 -17.75
CA LEU A 16 14.00 7.92 -18.99
C LEU A 16 15.05 7.44 -19.99
N SER A 17 16.27 7.15 -19.51
CA SER A 17 17.29 6.51 -20.34
C SER A 17 16.88 5.13 -20.83
N SER A 18 16.23 4.31 -19.99
CA SER A 18 15.77 2.97 -20.39
C SER A 18 14.65 2.98 -21.43
N LEU A 19 13.89 4.08 -21.50
CA LEU A 19 12.84 4.32 -22.49
C LEU A 19 13.31 5.14 -23.69
N ASN A 20 14.62 5.42 -23.80
CA ASN A 20 15.20 6.32 -24.82
C ASN A 20 14.52 7.70 -24.87
N LEU A 21 14.06 8.19 -23.72
CA LEU A 21 13.47 9.51 -23.57
C LEU A 21 14.55 10.55 -23.25
N VAL A 22 14.52 11.65 -23.99
CA VAL A 22 15.38 12.80 -23.76
C VAL A 22 14.63 13.81 -22.89
N LEU A 23 15.23 14.15 -21.74
CA LEU A 23 14.77 15.28 -20.95
C LEU A 23 15.20 16.58 -21.61
N SER A 24 14.29 17.54 -21.67
CA SER A 24 14.69 18.94 -21.90
C SER A 24 15.57 19.43 -20.74
N CYS A 25 16.36 20.49 -20.95
CA CYS A 25 17.21 21.08 -19.92
C CYS A 25 16.45 21.54 -18.65
N SER A 26 15.11 21.62 -18.69
CA SER A 26 14.25 21.93 -17.54
C SER A 26 13.78 20.70 -16.76
N GLY A 27 14.15 19.47 -17.16
CA GLY A 27 13.69 18.23 -16.52
C GLY A 27 12.25 17.84 -16.89
N VAL A 28 11.72 18.36 -17.99
CA VAL A 28 10.37 18.10 -18.51
C VAL A 28 10.44 17.24 -19.78
N ILE A 29 9.45 16.35 -19.96
CA ILE A 29 9.26 15.54 -21.17
C ILE A 29 8.24 16.27 -22.05
N SER A 30 8.59 16.57 -23.31
CA SER A 30 7.68 17.13 -24.31
C SER A 30 6.60 16.12 -24.71
N VAL A 31 5.48 16.61 -25.23
CA VAL A 31 4.38 15.75 -25.71
C VAL A 31 4.85 14.85 -26.85
N GLU A 32 5.71 15.37 -27.72
CA GLU A 32 6.30 14.66 -28.86
C GLU A 32 7.18 13.48 -28.40
N GLU A 33 7.98 13.69 -27.37
CA GLU A 33 8.82 12.66 -26.75
C GLU A 33 7.96 11.62 -26.02
N PHE A 34 6.93 12.05 -25.30
CA PHE A 34 6.01 11.14 -24.61
C PHE A 34 5.30 10.20 -25.58
N LYS A 35 4.93 10.68 -26.78
CA LYS A 35 4.30 9.86 -27.84
C LYS A 35 5.21 8.77 -28.41
N LYS A 36 6.53 8.85 -28.23
CA LYS A 36 7.47 7.82 -28.70
C LYS A 36 7.45 6.57 -27.81
N VAL A 37 6.86 6.66 -26.62
CA VAL A 37 6.85 5.60 -25.62
C VAL A 37 5.59 4.77 -25.75
N THR A 38 5.74 3.45 -25.73
CA THR A 38 4.62 2.52 -25.76
C THR A 38 4.27 2.05 -24.35
N VAL A 39 2.98 1.77 -24.12
CA VAL A 39 2.51 1.19 -22.84
C VAL A 39 3.28 -0.07 -22.45
N PRO A 40 3.55 -1.04 -23.35
CA PRO A 40 4.35 -2.22 -23.02
C PRO A 40 5.78 -1.90 -22.54
N ALA A 41 6.42 -0.87 -23.09
CA ALA A 41 7.76 -0.47 -22.67
C ALA A 41 7.74 0.08 -21.23
N ILE A 42 6.72 0.88 -20.89
CA ILE A 42 6.52 1.40 -19.52
C ILE A 42 6.24 0.25 -18.55
N THR A 43 5.31 -0.65 -18.89
CA THR A 43 4.97 -1.81 -18.07
C THR A 43 6.18 -2.69 -17.82
N GLY A 44 6.95 -3.01 -18.87
CA GLY A 44 8.15 -3.84 -18.76
C GLY A 44 9.25 -3.21 -17.89
N TYR A 45 9.33 -1.88 -17.82
CA TYR A 45 10.23 -1.22 -16.87
C TYR A 45 9.76 -1.41 -15.42
N PHE A 46 8.48 -1.13 -15.13
CA PHE A 46 7.95 -1.26 -13.78
C PHE A 46 7.93 -2.70 -13.28
N ASP A 47 7.74 -3.68 -14.16
CA ASP A 47 7.84 -5.10 -13.79
C ASP A 47 9.24 -5.46 -13.29
N LYS A 48 10.30 -4.96 -13.94
CA LYS A 48 11.68 -5.13 -13.44
C LYS A 48 11.89 -4.44 -12.09
N LEU A 49 11.28 -3.28 -11.87
CA LEU A 49 11.34 -2.60 -10.58
C LEU A 49 10.64 -3.38 -9.45
N ARG A 50 9.63 -4.22 -9.76
CA ARG A 50 8.96 -5.07 -8.73
C ARG A 50 9.93 -6.02 -8.08
N GLU A 51 10.92 -6.49 -8.83
CA GLU A 51 11.90 -7.45 -8.34
C GLU A 51 12.89 -6.84 -7.36
N VAL A 52 13.03 -5.51 -7.33
CA VAL A 52 13.99 -4.79 -6.48
C VAL A 52 13.33 -4.35 -5.16
N PRO A 53 13.61 -5.00 -4.02
CA PRO A 53 12.85 -4.78 -2.79
C PRO A 53 12.90 -3.36 -2.24
N HIS A 54 14.05 -2.68 -2.39
CA HIS A 54 14.24 -1.34 -1.84
C HIS A 54 13.57 -0.21 -2.66
N LEU A 55 13.04 -0.52 -3.84
CA LEU A 55 12.32 0.44 -4.69
C LEU A 55 10.79 0.33 -4.57
N ARG A 56 10.31 -0.67 -3.84
CA ARG A 56 8.89 -0.85 -3.52
C ARG A 56 8.45 0.24 -2.56
N SER A 57 7.18 0.67 -2.60
CA SER A 57 6.67 1.63 -1.60
C SER A 57 6.68 1.08 -0.17
N ARG A 58 6.59 -0.24 -0.03
CA ARG A 58 6.63 -0.99 1.23
C ARG A 58 7.59 -2.16 1.07
N ASN A 59 8.58 -2.23 1.95
CA ASN A 59 9.53 -3.33 2.05
C ASN A 59 9.51 -3.90 3.47
N SER A 60 8.61 -4.86 3.71
CA SER A 60 8.45 -5.54 4.99
C SER A 60 7.83 -6.93 4.84
N GLU A 61 8.01 -7.75 5.86
CA GLU A 61 7.28 -9.01 6.04
C GLU A 61 6.01 -8.76 6.87
N GLN A 62 4.94 -9.49 6.59
CA GLN A 62 3.64 -9.29 7.24
C GLN A 62 2.90 -10.60 7.49
N ALA A 63 2.25 -10.67 8.65
CA ALA A 63 1.37 -11.76 9.06
C ALA A 63 0.09 -11.19 9.68
N TRP A 64 -0.97 -12.00 9.75
CA TRP A 64 -2.26 -11.60 10.31
C TRP A 64 -2.68 -12.54 11.43
N MET A 65 -3.12 -11.97 12.54
CA MET A 65 -3.62 -12.70 13.71
C MET A 65 -5.09 -12.34 13.95
N PHE A 66 -5.94 -13.35 13.85
CA PHE A 66 -7.37 -13.23 14.13
C PHE A 66 -7.59 -13.04 15.64
N HIS A 67 -8.06 -11.87 16.03
CA HIS A 67 -8.23 -11.46 17.44
C HIS A 67 -9.42 -12.11 18.15
N ASP A 68 -10.26 -12.83 17.40
CA ASP A 68 -11.37 -13.66 17.87
C ASP A 68 -10.96 -15.14 18.01
N ASN A 69 -9.75 -15.52 17.59
CA ASN A 69 -9.30 -16.90 17.64
C ASN A 69 -8.88 -17.28 19.08
N PRO A 70 -9.55 -18.26 19.73
CA PRO A 70 -9.28 -18.64 21.11
C PRO A 70 -7.89 -19.28 21.30
N LYS A 71 -7.20 -19.67 20.23
CA LYS A 71 -5.84 -20.22 20.27
C LYS A 71 -4.77 -19.19 20.63
N TYR A 72 -5.11 -17.90 20.69
CA TYR A 72 -4.18 -16.83 21.04
C TYR A 72 -4.52 -16.21 22.39
N PRO A 73 -4.05 -16.78 23.53
CA PRO A 73 -4.30 -16.23 24.87
C PRO A 73 -3.87 -14.76 25.02
N LEU A 74 -2.84 -14.34 24.27
CA LEU A 74 -2.36 -12.95 24.24
C LEU A 74 -3.44 -11.94 23.81
N LEU A 75 -4.42 -12.40 23.02
CA LEU A 75 -5.51 -11.57 22.47
C LEU A 75 -6.85 -11.79 23.21
N ALA A 76 -6.87 -12.52 24.33
CA ALA A 76 -8.12 -12.90 25.00
C ALA A 76 -9.04 -11.71 25.41
N ASP A 77 -8.47 -10.58 25.85
CA ASP A 77 -9.21 -9.33 26.11
C ASP A 77 -8.89 -8.23 25.09
N PHE A 78 -8.63 -8.61 23.83
CA PHE A 78 -8.34 -7.63 22.78
C PHE A 78 -9.50 -6.65 22.58
N HIS A 79 -10.72 -7.15 22.31
CA HIS A 79 -11.89 -6.28 22.07
C HIS A 79 -12.26 -5.41 23.27
N GLY A 80 -12.09 -5.91 24.50
CA GLY A 80 -12.36 -5.14 25.71
C GLY A 80 -11.37 -3.99 25.91
N ARG A 81 -10.07 -4.22 25.66
CA ARG A 81 -9.04 -3.18 25.73
C ARG A 81 -9.24 -2.09 24.68
N ILE A 82 -9.46 -2.47 23.42
CA ILE A 82 -9.68 -1.50 22.33
C ILE A 82 -10.95 -0.68 22.60
N HIS A 83 -12.04 -1.31 23.04
CA HIS A 83 -13.27 -0.60 23.41
C HIS A 83 -13.06 0.43 24.50
N ARG A 84 -12.31 0.10 25.57
CA ARG A 84 -12.02 1.04 26.65
C ARG A 84 -11.10 2.18 26.21
N LEU A 85 -10.21 1.92 25.25
CA LEU A 85 -9.27 2.92 24.73
C LEU A 85 -9.95 3.92 23.79
N THR A 86 -10.74 3.43 22.82
CA THR A 86 -11.29 4.26 21.74
C THR A 86 -12.74 4.67 21.96
N GLY A 87 -13.45 4.02 22.88
CA GLY A 87 -14.89 4.17 23.06
C GLY A 87 -15.74 3.53 21.94
N LEU A 88 -15.11 2.92 20.92
CA LEU A 88 -15.84 2.32 19.81
C LEU A 88 -16.67 1.11 20.28
N PRO A 89 -17.90 0.94 19.79
CA PRO A 89 -18.71 -0.24 20.06
C PRO A 89 -17.95 -1.55 19.79
N LYS A 90 -17.99 -2.49 20.75
CA LYS A 90 -17.37 -3.82 20.61
C LYS A 90 -17.81 -4.56 19.34
N HIS A 91 -19.05 -4.32 18.89
CA HIS A 91 -19.55 -4.86 17.62
C HIS A 91 -18.69 -4.43 16.42
N MET A 92 -18.31 -3.15 16.32
CA MET A 92 -17.47 -2.69 15.21
C MET A 92 -16.06 -3.26 15.30
N ILE A 93 -15.49 -3.29 16.51
CA ILE A 93 -14.15 -3.85 16.75
C ILE A 93 -14.10 -5.35 16.42
N ARG A 94 -15.18 -6.10 16.64
CA ARG A 94 -15.23 -7.52 16.28
C ARG A 94 -15.19 -7.77 14.78
N HIS A 95 -15.70 -6.83 13.98
CA HIS A 95 -15.77 -6.93 12.53
C HIS A 95 -14.64 -6.14 11.83
N SER A 96 -13.66 -5.65 12.58
CA SER A 96 -12.49 -5.00 12.00
C SER A 96 -11.52 -6.02 11.40
N GLU A 97 -10.52 -5.51 10.67
CA GLU A 97 -9.43 -6.33 10.15
C GLU A 97 -8.68 -7.09 11.27
N PRO A 98 -8.19 -8.32 11.00
CA PRO A 98 -7.27 -9.02 11.89
C PRO A 98 -6.06 -8.15 12.23
N VAL A 99 -5.45 -8.42 13.38
CA VAL A 99 -4.24 -7.72 13.81
C VAL A 99 -3.12 -8.01 12.80
N GLN A 100 -2.63 -6.96 12.14
CA GLN A 100 -1.48 -7.05 11.25
C GLN A 100 -0.19 -6.96 12.06
N VAL A 101 0.66 -7.98 11.97
CA VAL A 101 2.00 -7.98 12.53
C VAL A 101 2.98 -7.73 11.40
N VAL A 102 3.82 -6.70 11.54
CA VAL A 102 4.76 -6.27 10.50
C VAL A 102 6.19 -6.35 11.05
N LYS A 103 7.10 -6.94 10.27
CA LYS A 103 8.53 -7.00 10.56
C LYS A 103 9.30 -6.23 9.49
N TYR A 104 10.10 -5.26 9.91
CA TYR A 104 11.06 -4.57 9.07
C TYR A 104 12.46 -5.14 9.31
N ASP A 105 13.09 -5.63 8.25
CA ASP A 105 14.49 -6.08 8.30
C ASP A 105 15.44 -4.89 8.02
N VAL A 106 16.74 -5.15 7.92
CA VAL A 106 17.74 -4.17 7.51
C VAL A 106 17.35 -3.56 6.16
N ARG A 107 17.22 -2.23 6.09
CA ARG A 107 16.68 -1.45 4.94
C ARG A 107 15.17 -1.62 4.67
N GLY A 108 14.45 -2.27 5.58
CA GLY A 108 12.99 -2.28 5.59
C GLY A 108 12.46 -0.85 5.76
N HIS A 109 11.40 -0.53 5.03
CA HIS A 109 10.80 0.80 5.08
C HIS A 109 9.34 0.74 4.63
N TYR A 110 8.61 1.80 4.96
CA TYR A 110 7.28 2.04 4.44
C TYR A 110 7.12 3.54 4.23
N HIS A 111 6.90 3.94 2.98
CA HIS A 111 6.76 5.35 2.68
C HIS A 111 5.42 5.91 3.13
N ALA A 112 5.38 7.23 3.34
CA ALA A 112 4.20 7.93 3.80
C ALA A 112 3.02 7.67 2.86
N HIS A 113 1.89 7.27 3.45
CA HIS A 113 0.64 6.97 2.78
C HIS A 113 -0.51 7.17 3.78
N THR A 114 -1.74 7.20 3.28
CA THR A 114 -2.95 7.14 4.09
C THR A 114 -3.41 5.70 4.24
N ASP A 115 -3.93 5.35 5.41
CA ASP A 115 -4.46 4.00 5.68
C ASP A 115 -5.87 3.76 5.12
N SER A 116 -6.55 4.82 4.73
CA SER A 116 -7.86 4.81 4.07
C SER A 116 -7.75 5.40 2.67
N ASP A 117 -8.61 4.89 1.79
CA ASP A 117 -8.83 5.48 0.47
C ASP A 117 -9.64 6.78 0.57
N GLU A 118 -9.64 7.55 -0.52
CA GLU A 118 -10.47 8.74 -0.64
C GLU A 118 -11.97 8.41 -0.51
N LEU A 119 -12.74 9.38 -0.03
CA LEU A 119 -14.19 9.23 0.11
C LEU A 119 -14.84 9.13 -1.27
N ASN A 120 -15.62 8.07 -1.46
CA ASN A 120 -16.44 7.88 -2.64
C ASN A 120 -17.79 7.26 -2.22
N ASP A 121 -18.86 8.00 -2.44
CA ASP A 121 -20.22 7.60 -2.03
C ASP A 121 -20.79 6.46 -2.88
N THR A 122 -20.17 6.17 -4.02
CA THR A 122 -20.58 5.06 -4.90
C THR A 122 -19.92 3.73 -4.54
N LEU A 123 -18.88 3.74 -3.69
CA LEU A 123 -18.13 2.54 -3.33
C LEU A 123 -18.30 2.19 -1.84
N PRO A 124 -18.78 0.99 -1.52
CA PRO A 124 -18.86 0.52 -0.14
C PRO A 124 -17.47 0.26 0.44
N CYS A 125 -17.40 0.18 1.76
CA CYS A 125 -16.19 -0.24 2.46
C CYS A 125 -15.93 -1.73 2.27
N CYS A 126 -14.68 -2.10 2.03
CA CYS A 126 -14.30 -3.49 1.91
C CYS A 126 -14.59 -4.26 3.19
N THR A 127 -15.24 -5.42 3.05
CA THR A 127 -15.33 -6.41 4.12
C THR A 127 -14.10 -7.34 4.07
N LEU A 128 -13.96 -8.23 5.05
CA LEU A 128 -12.87 -9.22 5.06
C LEU A 128 -12.87 -10.13 3.83
N ASN A 129 -14.03 -10.31 3.23
CA ASN A 129 -14.17 -11.02 1.96
C ASN A 129 -13.85 -10.01 0.86
N ARG A 130 -12.67 -10.15 0.25
CA ARG A 130 -12.15 -9.24 -0.77
C ARG A 130 -13.11 -9.15 -1.96
N GLU A 131 -13.95 -8.12 -1.95
CA GLU A 131 -14.81 -7.75 -3.06
C GLU A 131 -14.03 -6.89 -4.06
N GLU A 132 -14.32 -7.02 -5.37
CA GLU A 132 -13.60 -6.29 -6.42
C GLU A 132 -14.04 -4.81 -6.55
N ASN A 133 -15.14 -4.41 -5.91
CA ASN A 133 -15.73 -3.06 -5.99
C ASN A 133 -15.94 -2.45 -4.61
N CYS A 134 -14.88 -2.29 -3.85
CA CYS A 134 -14.92 -1.68 -2.53
C CYS A 134 -13.70 -0.78 -2.29
N ARG A 135 -13.78 0.08 -1.29
CA ARG A 135 -12.67 0.94 -0.84
C ARG A 135 -12.21 0.57 0.56
N LEU A 136 -10.94 0.78 0.85
CA LEU A 136 -10.39 0.55 2.18
C LEU A 136 -10.86 1.65 3.13
N CYS A 137 -11.62 1.26 4.16
CA CYS A 137 -12.19 2.18 5.15
C CYS A 137 -11.66 1.86 6.55
N ARG A 138 -10.63 2.56 6.97
CA ARG A 138 -10.11 2.50 8.34
C ARG A 138 -10.45 3.80 9.05
N TYR A 139 -11.35 3.70 10.01
CA TYR A 139 -11.72 4.85 10.85
C TYR A 139 -10.57 5.25 11.78
N ASP A 140 -9.81 4.28 12.24
CA ASP A 140 -8.68 4.46 13.15
C ASP A 140 -7.60 3.39 12.88
N THR A 141 -6.34 3.72 13.18
CA THR A 141 -5.19 2.80 13.10
C THR A 141 -4.48 2.82 14.47
N LEU A 142 -4.36 1.65 15.09
CA LEU A 142 -3.83 1.46 16.45
C LEU A 142 -2.55 0.62 16.46
#